data_AF-A0A1J7IW86-F1
#
_entry.id   AF-A0A1J7IW86-F1
#
_cell.length_a   1.000
_cell.length_b   1.000
_cell.length_c   1.000
_cell.angle_alpha   90.00
_cell.angle_beta   90.00
_cell.angle_gamma   90.00
#
_symmetry.space_group_name_H-M   'P 1'
#
loop_
_entity.id
_entity.type
_entity.pdbx_description
1 polymer ?
#
loop_
_entity_poly.entity_id
_entity_poly.type
_entity_poly.pdbx_seq_one_letter_code
_entity_poly.pdbx_strand_id
1 'polypeptide(L)'
;MRKFLQSLNQELQGGFAPQQPGGGGGFGGFGGSGGSGIGGLINSFIQQPQHSNVPCPRKVPHPGFPDWFGLTDPRFQYFNVCPTCYHSQIRPTPYAGAFAQKPPAPPHLALRCDMSRFWVRMAGLVLMTMNQDRRHDVTLLPRVSGVTVQEGMCPNTHLDNENVPPPSVSRVWYTIRDPNTGVIPLPGWTVCSHCVVNMQTLCPTISNAWVPISQTPGEGSCAFVPSDHFDDQYTSQQLQYAATCVVASAQAGRTDMSALVNWLRDNTPPARGSSSGRPWQAPSGPCPQNYPSSTLRCYVMRDVFDFMVCEKCFAEVIKPDLDRGLELARRFNTAPSTMPSGFTCQLYSARMRQVWAHAASTGDIAFLGQKVRMCEDWSYHRT
;
A
#
# COMPACT_ATOMS: atom_id res chain seq x y z
N MET A 1 -19.21 -41.68 23.27
CA MET A 1 -19.31 -40.21 23.43
C MET A 1 -19.42 -39.71 24.88
N ARG A 2 -20.19 -40.34 25.80
CA ARG A 2 -20.22 -39.88 27.22
C ARG A 2 -18.95 -40.14 28.05
N LYS A 3 -18.15 -41.17 27.73
CA LYS A 3 -16.89 -41.47 28.46
C LYS A 3 -15.71 -40.54 28.11
N PHE A 4 -15.73 -39.92 26.92
CA PHE A 4 -14.70 -38.96 26.51
C PHE A 4 -14.91 -37.57 27.16
N LEU A 5 -16.17 -37.19 27.39
CA LEU A 5 -16.54 -35.95 28.08
C LEU A 5 -16.34 -36.01 29.61
N GLN A 6 -16.22 -37.20 30.21
CA GLN A 6 -15.88 -37.35 31.62
C GLN A 6 -14.37 -37.25 31.89
N SER A 7 -13.52 -37.57 30.90
CA SER A 7 -12.06 -37.45 31.01
C SER A 7 -11.59 -35.99 31.01
N LEU A 8 -12.24 -35.12 30.23
CA LEU A 8 -11.87 -33.70 30.12
C LEU A 8 -12.28 -32.86 31.34
N ASN A 9 -13.23 -33.35 32.15
CA ASN A 9 -13.72 -32.62 33.33
C ASN A 9 -12.93 -32.95 34.60
N GLN A 10 -12.10 -34.01 34.59
CA GLN A 10 -11.20 -34.37 35.71
C GLN A 10 -9.86 -33.62 35.66
N GLU A 11 -9.42 -33.16 34.49
CA GLU A 11 -8.19 -32.33 34.37
C GLU A 11 -8.42 -30.84 34.72
N LEU A 12 -9.66 -30.38 34.75
CA LEU A 12 -10.01 -28.98 35.03
C LEU A 12 -10.38 -28.68 36.51
N GLN A 13 -10.30 -29.67 37.41
CA GLN A 13 -10.61 -29.51 38.84
C GLN A 13 -9.44 -29.78 39.79
N GLY A 14 -8.21 -29.89 39.28
CA GLY A 14 -6.99 -29.96 40.08
C GLY A 14 -6.57 -28.59 40.63
N GLY A 15 -7.36 -28.07 41.57
CA GLY A 15 -7.07 -26.82 42.28
C GLY A 15 -5.77 -26.89 43.08
N PHE A 16 -5.01 -25.80 42.95
CA PHE A 16 -3.88 -25.43 43.81
C PHE A 16 -4.26 -25.50 45.29
N ALA A 17 -3.47 -26.23 46.07
CA ALA A 17 -3.39 -26.06 47.52
C ALA A 17 -2.28 -25.02 47.85
N PRO A 18 -2.47 -24.18 48.88
CA PRO A 18 -1.64 -23.01 49.14
C PRO A 18 -0.36 -23.36 49.90
N GLN A 19 0.77 -22.79 49.48
CA GLN A 19 1.95 -22.62 50.33
C GLN A 19 2.03 -21.16 50.81
N GLN A 20 2.16 -21.00 52.13
CA GLN A 20 2.37 -19.72 52.82
C GLN A 20 3.86 -19.31 52.85
N PRO A 21 4.20 -18.07 53.25
CA PRO A 21 5.23 -17.26 52.61
C PRO A 21 6.61 -17.31 53.29
N GLY A 22 7.67 -17.26 52.48
CA GLY A 22 9.03 -16.91 52.89
C GLY A 22 9.44 -15.62 52.17
N GLY A 23 9.79 -14.59 52.93
CA GLY A 23 9.90 -13.22 52.45
C GLY A 23 11.23 -12.81 51.81
N GLY A 24 11.28 -11.54 51.42
CA GLY A 24 12.52 -10.78 51.27
C GLY A 24 12.70 -10.04 49.94
N GLY A 25 12.30 -8.75 49.92
CA GLY A 25 12.83 -7.67 49.06
C GLY A 25 12.49 -7.75 47.56
N GLY A 26 12.11 -6.72 46.83
CA GLY A 26 12.12 -5.28 47.06
C GLY A 26 12.19 -4.60 45.69
N PHE A 27 11.33 -3.60 45.48
CA PHE A 27 11.34 -2.57 44.43
C PHE A 27 10.94 -2.91 42.99
N GLY A 28 9.98 -2.11 42.49
CA GLY A 28 9.79 -1.87 41.06
C GLY A 28 8.35 -1.93 40.56
N GLY A 29 7.41 -1.23 41.19
CA GLY A 29 6.09 -1.04 40.60
C GLY A 29 6.15 -0.10 39.40
N PHE A 30 5.65 -0.56 38.25
CA PHE A 30 4.82 0.24 37.35
C PHE A 30 3.76 -0.70 36.78
N GLY A 31 2.53 -0.52 37.26
CA GLY A 31 1.34 -1.08 36.65
C GLY A 31 0.97 -0.30 35.39
N GLY A 32 0.24 -0.96 34.48
CA GLY A 32 -0.41 -0.25 33.38
C GLY A 32 -0.74 -1.11 32.18
N SER A 33 -1.87 -1.80 32.28
CA SER A 33 -2.86 -1.92 31.19
C SER A 33 -2.53 -2.84 30.00
N GLY A 34 -3.30 -3.92 29.90
CA GLY A 34 -3.31 -4.85 28.78
C GLY A 34 -3.53 -4.16 27.43
N GLY A 35 -2.51 -4.25 26.57
CA GLY A 35 -2.58 -3.98 25.13
C GLY A 35 -2.30 -5.26 24.35
N SER A 36 -2.94 -6.36 24.73
CA SER A 36 -2.74 -7.68 24.13
C SER A 36 -3.51 -7.78 22.82
N GLY A 37 -2.84 -7.58 21.70
CA GLY A 37 -3.41 -7.89 20.39
C GLY A 37 -2.52 -7.47 19.23
N ILE A 38 -2.14 -6.20 19.18
CA ILE A 38 -1.42 -5.64 18.02
C ILE A 38 -0.01 -5.20 18.39
N GLY A 39 0.18 -4.55 19.55
CA GLY A 39 1.51 -4.15 20.03
C GLY A 39 2.46 -5.33 20.28
N GLY A 40 1.92 -6.45 20.78
CA GLY A 40 2.67 -7.70 20.94
C GLY A 40 3.03 -8.37 19.61
N LEU A 41 2.15 -8.29 18.60
CA LEU A 41 2.47 -8.74 17.24
C LEU A 41 3.56 -7.85 16.65
N ILE A 42 3.43 -6.53 16.70
CA ILE A 42 4.44 -5.59 16.18
C ILE A 42 5.82 -5.79 16.84
N ASN A 43 5.88 -5.99 18.17
CA ASN A 43 7.14 -6.27 18.85
C ASN A 43 7.73 -7.64 18.51
N SER A 44 6.90 -8.68 18.36
CA SER A 44 7.36 -10.00 17.88
C SER A 44 7.76 -9.97 16.41
N PHE A 45 7.22 -9.06 15.60
CA PHE A 45 7.65 -8.78 14.23
C PHE A 45 9.01 -8.08 14.16
N ILE A 46 9.27 -7.09 15.03
CA ILE A 46 10.57 -6.41 15.13
C ILE A 46 11.65 -7.36 15.68
N GLN A 47 11.26 -8.32 16.54
CA GLN A 47 12.14 -9.30 17.16
C GLN A 47 12.23 -10.64 16.40
N GLN A 48 11.43 -10.85 15.35
CA GLN A 48 11.57 -12.03 14.49
C GLN A 48 12.97 -12.01 13.86
N PRO A 49 13.65 -13.17 13.77
CA PRO A 49 14.96 -13.22 13.13
C PRO A 49 14.81 -12.59 11.77
N GLN A 50 15.65 -11.60 11.45
CA GLN A 50 15.63 -10.92 10.17
C GLN A 50 15.46 -11.98 9.09
N HIS A 51 14.24 -12.10 8.55
CA HIS A 51 13.96 -13.05 7.49
C HIS A 51 14.96 -12.68 6.44
N SER A 52 15.85 -13.62 6.10
CA SER A 52 17.00 -13.30 5.29
C SER A 52 16.44 -12.73 3.99
N ASN A 53 16.52 -11.40 3.82
CA ASN A 53 16.21 -10.67 2.59
C ASN A 53 17.33 -11.00 1.59
N VAL A 54 17.54 -12.29 1.37
CA VAL A 54 18.52 -12.80 0.42
C VAL A 54 17.94 -12.45 -0.93
N PRO A 55 18.62 -11.59 -1.71
CA PRO A 55 18.19 -11.25 -3.04
C PRO A 55 18.07 -12.55 -3.86
N CYS A 56 16.97 -12.69 -4.61
CA CYS A 56 16.80 -13.87 -5.44
C CYS A 56 17.74 -13.79 -6.66
N PRO A 57 18.66 -14.74 -6.86
CA PRO A 57 19.58 -14.71 -8.01
C PRO A 57 18.88 -15.00 -9.34
N ARG A 58 17.68 -15.60 -9.31
CA ARG A 58 16.89 -15.97 -10.50
C ARG A 58 15.63 -15.12 -10.65
N LYS A 59 15.76 -13.81 -10.40
CA LYS A 59 14.65 -12.84 -10.51
C LYS A 59 14.27 -12.52 -11.97
N VAL A 60 15.27 -12.53 -12.86
CA VAL A 60 15.10 -12.31 -14.31
C VAL A 60 14.82 -13.66 -14.99
N PRO A 61 13.85 -13.75 -15.92
CA PRO A 61 13.61 -14.95 -16.70
C PRO A 61 14.85 -15.37 -17.49
N HIS A 62 15.29 -16.62 -17.31
CA HIS A 62 16.43 -17.15 -18.06
C HIS A 62 16.25 -18.65 -18.37
N PRO A 63 16.62 -19.12 -19.58
CA PRO A 63 16.58 -20.53 -19.95
C PRO A 63 17.67 -21.37 -19.27
N GLY A 64 17.54 -22.70 -19.32
CA GLY A 64 18.64 -23.62 -19.02
C GLY A 64 18.90 -23.94 -17.55
N PHE A 65 18.06 -23.49 -16.61
CA PHE A 65 18.16 -23.91 -15.21
C PHE A 65 17.41 -25.25 -14.98
N PRO A 66 18.10 -26.34 -14.54
CA PRO A 66 17.48 -27.66 -14.40
C PRO A 66 16.97 -27.99 -12.99
N ASP A 67 17.30 -27.16 -12.00
CA ASP A 67 17.27 -27.45 -10.56
C ASP A 67 16.16 -26.67 -9.82
N TRP A 68 14.97 -26.60 -10.42
CA TRP A 68 13.83 -25.91 -9.82
C TRP A 68 13.14 -26.73 -8.74
N PHE A 69 12.63 -26.07 -7.72
CA PHE A 69 11.68 -26.61 -6.75
C PHE A 69 10.27 -26.13 -7.08
N GLY A 70 9.26 -26.89 -6.68
CA GLY A 70 7.85 -26.55 -6.86
C GLY A 70 6.97 -27.22 -5.82
N LEU A 71 5.69 -26.85 -5.79
CA LEU A 71 4.72 -27.52 -4.93
C LEU A 71 4.47 -28.95 -5.40
N THR A 72 4.27 -29.85 -4.44
CA THR A 72 3.89 -31.25 -4.72
C THR A 72 2.47 -31.38 -5.25
N ASP A 73 1.62 -30.38 -4.99
CA ASP A 73 0.28 -30.30 -5.56
C ASP A 73 0.35 -30.04 -7.08
N PRO A 74 -0.17 -30.97 -7.91
CA PRO A 74 -0.06 -30.90 -9.36
C PRO A 74 -0.80 -29.71 -9.99
N ARG A 75 -1.74 -29.07 -9.27
CA ARG A 75 -2.46 -27.89 -9.76
C ARG A 75 -1.55 -26.66 -9.88
N PHE A 76 -0.40 -26.67 -9.21
CA PHE A 76 0.52 -25.54 -9.14
C PHE A 76 1.88 -25.84 -9.79
N GLN A 77 1.91 -26.72 -10.81
CA GLN A 77 3.12 -27.05 -11.55
C GLN A 77 3.79 -25.85 -12.25
N TYR A 78 3.08 -24.74 -12.45
CA TYR A 78 3.65 -23.50 -12.98
C TYR A 78 4.53 -22.75 -11.97
N PHE A 79 4.43 -23.07 -10.68
CA PHE A 79 5.18 -22.39 -9.63
C PHE A 79 6.62 -22.93 -9.57
N ASN A 80 7.59 -22.02 -9.64
CA ASN A 80 9.02 -22.30 -9.74
C ASN A 80 9.79 -21.56 -8.64
N VAL A 81 10.52 -22.31 -7.83
CA VAL A 81 11.38 -21.77 -6.77
C VAL A 81 12.83 -22.16 -7.04
N CYS A 82 13.74 -21.19 -7.07
CA CYS A 82 15.16 -21.47 -7.22
C CYS A 82 15.74 -22.11 -5.94
N PRO A 83 16.84 -22.86 -6.01
CA PRO A 83 17.46 -23.48 -4.84
C PRO A 83 17.78 -22.48 -3.72
N THR A 84 18.25 -21.28 -4.08
CA THR A 84 18.56 -20.23 -3.10
C THR A 84 17.34 -19.85 -2.28
N CYS A 85 16.23 -19.48 -2.91
CA CYS A 85 15.00 -19.12 -2.20
C CYS A 85 14.37 -20.31 -1.47
N TYR A 86 14.45 -21.52 -2.04
CA TYR A 86 13.97 -22.71 -1.35
C TYR A 86 14.75 -22.94 -0.04
N HIS A 87 16.09 -22.98 -0.10
CA HIS A 87 16.91 -23.27 1.07
C HIS A 87 16.90 -22.16 2.12
N SER A 88 16.80 -20.88 1.73
CA SER A 88 16.80 -19.77 2.68
C SER A 88 15.43 -19.42 3.23
N GLN A 89 14.36 -19.52 2.43
CA GLN A 89 13.03 -19.02 2.82
C GLN A 89 12.00 -20.11 3.11
N ILE A 90 12.10 -21.28 2.48
CA ILE A 90 11.06 -22.33 2.56
C ILE A 90 11.52 -23.51 3.42
N ARG A 91 12.73 -24.03 3.19
CA ARG A 91 13.30 -25.19 3.88
C ARG A 91 13.33 -25.04 5.41
N PRO A 92 13.62 -23.86 6.00
CA PRO A 92 13.61 -23.68 7.45
C PRO A 92 12.21 -23.65 8.07
N THR A 93 11.16 -23.74 7.26
CA THR A 93 9.77 -23.56 7.70
C THR A 93 9.04 -24.91 7.76
N PRO A 94 7.92 -25.01 8.51
CA PRO A 94 7.07 -26.20 8.51
C PRO A 94 6.50 -26.56 7.12
N TYR A 95 6.55 -25.64 6.15
CA TYR A 95 6.02 -25.84 4.80
C TYR A 95 6.98 -26.55 3.85
N ALA A 96 8.22 -26.83 4.28
CA ALA A 96 9.24 -27.46 3.43
C ALA A 96 8.77 -28.77 2.78
N GLY A 97 7.96 -29.57 3.49
CA GLY A 97 7.43 -30.85 3.01
C GLY A 97 6.38 -30.72 1.90
N ALA A 98 5.83 -29.54 1.66
CA ALA A 98 4.93 -29.28 0.54
C ALA A 98 5.66 -29.01 -0.79
N PHE A 99 6.99 -28.95 -0.76
CA PHE A 99 7.82 -28.68 -1.92
C PHE A 99 8.71 -29.87 -2.25
N ALA A 100 8.91 -30.10 -3.54
CA ALA A 100 9.85 -31.09 -4.05
C ALA A 100 10.65 -30.51 -5.22
N GLN A 101 11.79 -31.15 -5.51
CA GLN A 101 12.55 -30.86 -6.72
C GLN A 101 11.71 -31.25 -7.94
N LYS A 102 11.67 -30.36 -8.92
CA LYS A 102 10.96 -30.57 -10.18
C LYS A 102 11.82 -31.35 -11.16
N PRO A 103 11.20 -32.06 -12.12
CA PRO A 103 11.91 -32.50 -13.32
C PRO A 103 12.59 -31.31 -14.02
N PRO A 104 13.73 -31.52 -14.69
CA PRO A 104 14.39 -30.47 -15.47
C PRO A 104 13.43 -29.83 -16.47
N ALA A 105 13.38 -28.50 -16.47
CA ALA A 105 12.60 -27.75 -17.45
C ALA A 105 13.23 -27.89 -18.85
N PRO A 106 12.43 -27.77 -19.93
CA PRO A 106 12.97 -27.73 -21.29
C PRO A 106 14.06 -26.66 -21.43
N PRO A 107 15.20 -26.94 -22.10
CA PRO A 107 16.36 -26.03 -22.10
C PRO A 107 16.08 -24.62 -22.62
N HIS A 108 15.11 -24.47 -23.53
CA HIS A 108 14.72 -23.20 -24.15
C HIS A 108 13.70 -22.40 -23.31
N LEU A 109 13.10 -23.00 -22.29
CA LEU A 109 12.06 -22.34 -21.50
C LEU A 109 12.69 -21.35 -20.53
N ALA A 110 12.50 -20.06 -20.78
CA ALA A 110 12.93 -19.01 -19.88
C ALA A 110 12.04 -18.99 -18.63
N LEU A 111 12.61 -19.35 -17.48
CA LEU A 111 11.92 -19.39 -16.20
C LEU A 111 12.51 -18.36 -15.25
N ARG A 112 11.66 -17.84 -14.36
CA ARG A 112 12.05 -17.01 -13.22
C ARG A 112 11.55 -17.62 -11.92
N CYS A 113 12.19 -17.27 -10.82
CA CYS A 113 11.76 -17.71 -9.51
C CYS A 113 10.54 -16.92 -9.03
N ASP A 114 9.44 -17.60 -8.69
CA ASP A 114 8.23 -16.92 -8.21
C ASP A 114 8.41 -16.27 -6.83
N MET A 115 9.37 -16.73 -6.02
CA MET A 115 9.76 -16.07 -4.76
C MET A 115 10.48 -14.71 -4.97
N SER A 116 10.79 -14.33 -6.22
CA SER A 116 11.24 -12.96 -6.52
C SER A 116 10.09 -11.99 -6.76
N ARG A 117 8.83 -12.45 -6.83
CA ARG A 117 7.67 -11.60 -7.11
C ARG A 117 7.16 -10.90 -5.86
N PHE A 118 6.75 -9.63 -6.01
CA PHE A 118 6.17 -8.79 -4.94
C PHE A 118 5.20 -9.55 -4.02
N TRP A 119 4.13 -10.05 -4.64
CA TRP A 119 3.03 -10.66 -3.90
C TRP A 119 3.35 -12.04 -3.31
N VAL A 120 4.26 -12.80 -3.92
CA VAL A 120 4.65 -14.11 -3.42
C VAL A 120 5.46 -13.98 -2.14
N ARG A 121 6.37 -13.00 -2.05
CA ARG A 121 7.07 -12.74 -0.78
C ARG A 121 6.13 -12.22 0.29
N MET A 122 5.16 -11.37 -0.08
CA MET A 122 4.12 -10.92 0.85
C MET A 122 3.32 -12.10 1.43
N ALA A 123 2.90 -13.05 0.57
CA ALA A 123 2.27 -14.29 1.02
C ALA A 123 3.19 -15.11 1.92
N GLY A 124 4.49 -15.18 1.62
CA GLY A 124 5.50 -15.79 2.49
C GLY A 124 5.54 -15.17 3.89
N LEU A 125 5.62 -13.83 3.99
CA LEU A 125 5.59 -13.11 5.28
C LEU A 125 4.32 -13.39 6.07
N VAL A 126 3.17 -13.38 5.39
CA VAL A 126 1.86 -13.68 5.97
C VAL A 126 1.84 -15.12 6.50
N LEU A 127 2.28 -16.11 5.73
CA LEU A 127 2.38 -17.52 6.18
C LEU A 127 3.31 -17.68 7.39
N MET A 128 4.47 -17.03 7.38
CA MET A 128 5.43 -17.07 8.48
C MET A 128 4.92 -16.41 9.76
N THR A 129 4.11 -15.37 9.63
CA THR A 129 3.51 -14.68 10.77
C THR A 129 2.35 -15.48 11.35
N MET A 130 1.49 -16.04 10.49
CA MET A 130 0.31 -16.81 10.92
C MET A 130 0.66 -18.19 11.49
N ASN A 131 1.95 -18.52 11.61
CA ASN A 131 2.48 -19.87 11.84
C ASN A 131 2.21 -20.46 13.24
N GLN A 132 1.32 -19.86 14.03
CA GLN A 132 0.98 -20.38 15.36
C GLN A 132 0.14 -21.67 15.29
N ASP A 133 -0.54 -21.95 14.16
CA ASP A 133 -1.52 -23.05 14.09
C ASP A 133 -1.18 -24.21 13.13
N ARG A 134 -0.07 -24.18 12.37
CA ARG A 134 0.29 -25.20 11.35
C ARG A 134 -0.80 -25.54 10.31
N ARG A 135 -1.88 -24.76 10.24
CA ARG A 135 -3.07 -25.00 9.40
C ARG A 135 -3.15 -24.12 8.15
N HIS A 136 -2.14 -23.30 7.88
CA HIS A 136 -2.19 -22.37 6.77
C HIS A 136 -1.80 -23.01 5.45
N ASP A 137 -2.65 -22.77 4.45
CA ASP A 137 -2.59 -23.35 3.14
C ASP A 137 -1.43 -22.74 2.33
N VAL A 138 -0.35 -23.53 2.16
CA VAL A 138 0.83 -23.15 1.36
C VAL A 138 0.48 -22.83 -0.09
N THR A 139 -0.71 -23.22 -0.57
CA THR A 139 -1.24 -22.81 -1.87
C THR A 139 -1.52 -21.30 -1.94
N LEU A 140 -1.45 -20.56 -0.83
CA LEU A 140 -1.47 -19.10 -0.85
C LEU A 140 -0.37 -18.50 -1.74
N LEU A 141 0.84 -19.09 -1.72
CA LEU A 141 1.98 -18.63 -2.52
C LEU A 141 1.69 -18.64 -4.04
N PRO A 142 1.25 -19.75 -4.65
CA PRO A 142 0.89 -19.76 -6.06
C PRO A 142 -0.43 -19.01 -6.34
N ARG A 143 -1.39 -18.98 -5.40
CA ARG A 143 -2.66 -18.26 -5.61
C ARG A 143 -2.46 -16.76 -5.83
N VAL A 144 -1.63 -16.10 -5.03
CA VAL A 144 -1.31 -14.67 -5.25
C VAL A 144 -0.51 -14.47 -6.55
N SER A 145 0.34 -15.43 -6.93
CA SER A 145 1.06 -15.36 -8.20
C SER A 145 0.15 -15.49 -9.43
N GLY A 146 -1.01 -16.12 -9.28
CA GLY A 146 -1.99 -16.37 -10.35
C GLY A 146 -3.12 -15.33 -10.42
N VAL A 147 -3.09 -14.27 -9.60
CA VAL A 147 -4.14 -13.24 -9.62
C VAL A 147 -4.15 -12.50 -10.96
N THR A 148 -5.34 -12.42 -11.55
CA THR A 148 -5.60 -11.64 -12.77
C THR A 148 -6.79 -10.72 -12.54
N VAL A 149 -6.73 -9.49 -13.05
CA VAL A 149 -7.82 -8.51 -13.01
C VAL A 149 -8.04 -7.91 -14.39
N GLN A 150 -9.23 -7.35 -14.64
CA GLN A 150 -9.59 -6.78 -15.94
C GLN A 150 -8.65 -5.65 -16.39
N GLU A 151 -8.18 -4.82 -15.46
CA GLU A 151 -7.24 -3.72 -15.75
C GLU A 151 -5.78 -4.19 -15.93
N GLY A 152 -5.53 -5.50 -15.87
CA GLY A 152 -4.20 -6.10 -15.99
C GLY A 152 -3.36 -6.03 -14.70
N MET A 153 -2.14 -6.55 -14.78
CA MET A 153 -1.19 -6.57 -13.65
C MET A 153 -0.90 -5.17 -13.10
N CYS A 154 -0.43 -5.09 -11.86
CA CYS A 154 0.00 -3.82 -11.27
C CYS A 154 1.02 -3.12 -12.19
N PRO A 155 0.86 -1.82 -12.49
CA PRO A 155 1.79 -1.09 -13.37
C PRO A 155 3.21 -1.02 -12.80
N ASN A 156 3.35 -1.25 -11.49
CA ASN A 156 4.59 -1.10 -10.73
C ASN A 156 5.19 -2.44 -10.29
N THR A 157 4.64 -3.56 -10.75
CA THR A 157 5.30 -4.88 -10.65
C THR A 157 5.98 -5.15 -11.98
N HIS A 158 7.19 -4.65 -12.16
CA HIS A 158 7.92 -4.83 -13.42
C HIS A 158 8.51 -6.24 -13.45
N LEU A 159 8.33 -6.93 -14.57
CA LEU A 159 8.87 -8.29 -14.74
C LEU A 159 10.35 -8.25 -15.12
N ASP A 160 10.80 -7.19 -15.82
CA ASP A 160 12.06 -7.24 -16.58
C ASP A 160 12.91 -5.95 -16.57
N ASN A 161 12.51 -4.84 -15.91
CA ASN A 161 13.33 -3.62 -15.90
C ASN A 161 13.09 -2.70 -14.68
N GLU A 162 13.99 -2.78 -13.70
CA GLU A 162 13.96 -2.04 -12.43
C GLU A 162 14.21 -0.52 -12.58
N ASN A 163 14.71 -0.08 -13.75
CA ASN A 163 15.09 1.31 -14.01
C ASN A 163 14.02 2.11 -14.78
N VAL A 164 12.87 1.52 -15.09
CA VAL A 164 11.80 2.22 -15.81
C VAL A 164 10.94 3.00 -14.82
N PRO A 165 10.76 4.32 -15.01
CA PRO A 165 9.82 5.08 -14.21
C PRO A 165 8.44 4.43 -14.27
N PRO A 166 7.73 4.30 -13.13
CA PRO A 166 6.42 3.68 -13.12
C PRO A 166 5.48 4.44 -14.05
N PRO A 167 4.83 3.78 -15.01
CA PRO A 167 3.97 4.47 -15.95
C PRO A 167 2.76 5.06 -15.23
N SER A 168 2.42 6.33 -15.53
CA SER A 168 1.10 6.84 -15.21
C SER A 168 0.10 6.10 -16.09
N VAL A 169 -0.81 5.36 -15.47
CA VAL A 169 -1.84 4.57 -16.17
C VAL A 169 -3.22 5.04 -15.77
N SER A 170 -4.18 4.93 -16.68
CA SER A 170 -5.58 5.22 -16.37
C SER A 170 -6.26 3.97 -15.80
N ARG A 171 -6.66 4.01 -14.52
CA ARG A 171 -7.32 2.91 -13.80
C ARG A 171 -8.27 3.44 -12.74
N VAL A 172 -9.17 2.58 -12.25
CA VAL A 172 -9.86 2.83 -10.99
C VAL A 172 -8.85 2.66 -9.86
N TRP A 173 -8.63 3.74 -9.11
CA TRP A 173 -7.71 3.76 -7.99
C TRP A 173 -8.46 3.53 -6.68
N TYR A 174 -7.81 2.80 -5.77
CA TYR A 174 -8.32 2.47 -4.45
C TYR A 174 -7.45 3.11 -3.37
N THR A 175 -8.03 3.23 -2.19
CA THR A 175 -7.34 3.60 -0.97
C THR A 175 -7.92 2.79 0.20
N ILE A 176 -7.29 2.87 1.37
CA ILE A 176 -7.81 2.24 2.59
C ILE A 176 -8.60 3.31 3.34
N ARG A 177 -9.81 3.01 3.80
CA ARG A 177 -10.50 3.90 4.73
C ARG A 177 -9.96 3.69 6.15
N ASP A 178 -9.69 4.76 6.89
CA ASP A 178 -9.37 4.62 8.31
C ASP A 178 -10.56 3.95 9.01
N PRO A 179 -10.38 2.77 9.61
CA PRO A 179 -11.48 2.01 10.20
C PRO A 179 -12.08 2.69 11.45
N ASN A 180 -11.31 3.58 12.11
CA ASN A 180 -11.73 4.26 13.33
C ASN A 180 -12.41 5.60 13.03
N THR A 181 -11.94 6.33 12.02
CA THR A 181 -12.44 7.69 11.71
C THR A 181 -13.31 7.76 10.46
N GLY A 182 -13.29 6.75 9.59
CA GLY A 182 -13.97 6.78 8.30
C GLY A 182 -13.33 7.74 7.28
N VAL A 183 -12.25 8.42 7.65
CA VAL A 183 -11.52 9.38 6.80
C VAL A 183 -10.59 8.62 5.85
N ILE A 184 -10.34 9.16 4.66
CA ILE A 184 -9.30 8.66 3.76
C ILE A 184 -7.95 9.12 4.35
N PRO A 185 -7.14 8.20 4.89
CA PRO A 185 -6.02 8.54 5.74
C PRO A 185 -4.85 9.17 4.98
N LEU A 186 -4.79 9.06 3.63
CA LEU A 186 -3.63 9.45 2.84
C LEU A 186 -4.02 9.98 1.45
N PRO A 187 -4.18 11.31 1.31
CA PRO A 187 -4.33 11.93 0.00
C PRO A 187 -3.13 11.58 -0.90
N GLY A 188 -3.39 11.03 -2.09
CA GLY A 188 -2.34 10.66 -3.04
C GLY A 188 -1.80 9.23 -2.93
N TRP A 189 -2.15 8.49 -1.88
CA TRP A 189 -1.81 7.07 -1.79
C TRP A 189 -2.83 6.24 -2.57
N THR A 190 -2.52 5.98 -3.84
CA THR A 190 -3.38 5.25 -4.77
C THR A 190 -2.93 3.82 -4.95
N VAL A 191 -3.87 2.86 -4.90
CA VAL A 191 -3.61 1.43 -5.06
C VAL A 191 -4.41 0.91 -6.25
N CYS A 192 -3.78 0.14 -7.14
CA CYS A 192 -4.46 -0.44 -8.29
C CYS A 192 -5.32 -1.66 -7.89
N SER A 193 -6.33 -1.98 -8.70
CA SER A 193 -7.21 -3.15 -8.52
C SER A 193 -6.44 -4.47 -8.34
N HIS A 194 -5.36 -4.68 -9.09
CA HIS A 194 -4.52 -5.88 -8.98
C HIS A 194 -3.94 -6.04 -7.56
N CYS A 195 -3.46 -4.96 -6.96
CA CYS A 195 -2.92 -4.97 -5.60
C CYS A 195 -4.01 -5.18 -4.55
N VAL A 196 -5.19 -4.59 -4.75
CA VAL A 196 -6.36 -4.82 -3.89
C VAL A 196 -6.78 -6.29 -3.89
N VAL A 197 -6.92 -6.91 -5.07
CA VAL A 197 -7.32 -8.31 -5.19
C VAL A 197 -6.28 -9.25 -4.58
N ASN A 198 -4.99 -8.94 -4.70
CA ASN A 198 -3.95 -9.70 -4.01
C ASN A 198 -4.08 -9.61 -2.48
N MET A 199 -4.34 -8.42 -1.92
CA MET A 199 -4.60 -8.27 -0.48
C MET A 199 -5.84 -9.04 -0.02
N GLN A 200 -6.92 -9.00 -0.81
CA GLN A 200 -8.14 -9.77 -0.56
C GLN A 200 -7.89 -11.29 -0.65
N THR A 201 -6.98 -11.72 -1.53
CA THR A 201 -6.55 -13.12 -1.64
C THR A 201 -5.78 -13.57 -0.41
N LEU A 202 -4.95 -12.69 0.18
CA LEU A 202 -4.22 -12.94 1.43
C LEU A 202 -5.17 -13.06 2.63
N CYS A 203 -6.19 -12.22 2.71
CA CYS A 203 -7.20 -12.29 3.74
C CYS A 203 -8.55 -11.74 3.23
N PRO A 204 -9.57 -12.60 3.05
CA PRO A 204 -10.89 -12.14 2.62
C PRO A 204 -11.55 -11.16 3.60
N THR A 205 -11.21 -11.22 4.89
CA THR A 205 -11.76 -10.33 5.93
C THR A 205 -11.47 -8.86 5.65
N ILE A 206 -10.34 -8.52 5.01
CA ILE A 206 -9.99 -7.13 4.70
C ILE A 206 -10.62 -6.59 3.40
N SER A 207 -11.56 -7.32 2.79
CA SER A 207 -12.14 -6.93 1.51
C SER A 207 -12.85 -5.58 1.52
N ASN A 208 -13.54 -5.28 2.62
CA ASN A 208 -14.24 -4.01 2.82
C ASN A 208 -13.33 -2.85 3.26
N ALA A 209 -12.03 -3.08 3.48
CA ALA A 209 -11.09 -2.02 3.83
C ALA A 209 -10.78 -1.08 2.65
N TRP A 210 -10.89 -1.62 1.43
CA TRP A 210 -10.50 -0.95 0.20
C TRP A 210 -11.69 -0.22 -0.41
N VAL A 211 -11.53 1.08 -0.60
CA VAL A 211 -12.57 1.93 -1.18
C VAL A 211 -12.04 2.60 -2.46
N PRO A 212 -12.85 2.68 -3.53
CA PRO A 212 -12.46 3.39 -4.74
C PRO A 212 -12.38 4.89 -4.44
N ILE A 213 -11.36 5.55 -4.98
CA ILE A 213 -11.17 7.01 -4.90
C ILE A 213 -12.12 7.72 -5.88
N SER A 214 -12.37 7.10 -7.02
CA SER A 214 -13.30 7.57 -8.05
C SER A 214 -14.05 6.37 -8.64
N GLN A 215 -15.27 6.58 -9.12
CA GLN A 215 -16.00 5.58 -9.91
C GLN A 215 -15.49 5.49 -11.36
N THR A 216 -14.78 6.51 -11.83
CA THR A 216 -14.20 6.56 -13.17
C THR A 216 -12.69 6.36 -13.12
N PRO A 217 -12.11 5.70 -14.16
CA PRO A 217 -10.67 5.61 -14.28
C PRO A 217 -10.01 6.99 -14.35
N GLY A 218 -8.90 7.15 -13.62
CA GLY A 218 -8.08 8.35 -13.63
C GLY A 218 -6.60 8.02 -13.79
N GLU A 219 -5.78 9.00 -14.16
CA GLU A 219 -4.33 8.82 -14.23
C GLU A 219 -3.68 8.72 -12.84
N GLY A 220 -2.80 7.74 -12.65
CA GLY A 220 -2.06 7.56 -11.40
C GLY A 220 -1.04 6.42 -11.46
N SER A 221 -0.50 6.06 -10.30
CA SER A 221 0.45 4.97 -10.12
C SER A 221 0.16 4.19 -8.84
N CYS A 222 0.60 2.94 -8.71
CA CYS A 222 0.33 2.12 -7.53
C CYS A 222 1.35 2.33 -6.41
N ALA A 223 0.97 3.04 -5.35
CA ALA A 223 1.79 3.29 -4.17
C ALA A 223 1.96 2.05 -3.25
N PHE A 224 1.20 0.97 -3.47
CA PHE A 224 1.31 -0.24 -2.66
C PHE A 224 2.58 -1.06 -2.96
N VAL A 225 3.11 -0.93 -4.17
CA VAL A 225 4.33 -1.60 -4.61
C VAL A 225 5.37 -0.51 -4.84
N PRO A 226 5.88 0.21 -3.82
CA PRO A 226 6.72 1.41 -3.98
C PRO A 226 8.05 1.14 -4.69
N SER A 227 8.50 -0.11 -4.71
CA SER A 227 9.71 -0.58 -5.37
C SER A 227 9.58 -2.08 -5.62
N ASP A 228 10.22 -2.58 -6.67
CA ASP A 228 10.41 -4.02 -6.86
C ASP A 228 11.61 -4.55 -6.04
N HIS A 229 12.43 -3.66 -5.48
CA HIS A 229 13.51 -4.00 -4.55
C HIS A 229 12.95 -4.21 -3.14
N PHE A 230 12.57 -5.43 -2.82
CA PHE A 230 12.21 -5.81 -1.45
C PHE A 230 13.23 -5.45 -0.38
N ASP A 231 14.49 -5.29 -0.78
CA ASP A 231 15.59 -5.01 0.13
C ASP A 231 15.62 -3.52 0.54
N ASP A 232 14.78 -2.66 -0.07
CA ASP A 232 14.62 -1.31 0.42
C ASP A 232 13.79 -1.27 1.72
N GLN A 233 14.25 -0.46 2.66
CA GLN A 233 13.73 -0.42 4.02
C GLN A 233 12.24 -0.03 4.06
N TYR A 234 11.82 0.89 3.19
CA TYR A 234 10.44 1.38 3.16
C TYR A 234 9.49 0.30 2.68
N THR A 235 9.81 -0.36 1.56
CA THR A 235 9.03 -1.49 1.01
C THR A 235 8.94 -2.62 2.01
N SER A 236 10.07 -2.99 2.64
CA SER A 236 10.10 -4.04 3.65
C SER A 236 9.19 -3.71 4.84
N GLN A 237 9.23 -2.48 5.36
CA GLN A 237 8.37 -2.05 6.47
C GLN A 237 6.90 -1.99 6.07
N GLN A 238 6.57 -1.42 4.91
CA GLN A 238 5.19 -1.36 4.42
C GLN A 238 4.59 -2.77 4.30
N LEU A 239 5.35 -3.72 3.74
CA LEU A 239 4.94 -5.12 3.64
C LEU A 239 4.72 -5.75 5.01
N GLN A 240 5.61 -5.47 5.98
CA GLN A 240 5.48 -5.99 7.33
C GLN A 240 4.21 -5.50 8.01
N TYR A 241 3.92 -4.19 7.98
CA TYR A 241 2.69 -3.63 8.54
C TYR A 241 1.44 -4.15 7.82
N ALA A 242 1.49 -4.28 6.49
CA ALA A 242 0.39 -4.87 5.75
C ALA A 242 0.15 -6.34 6.15
N ALA A 243 1.22 -7.12 6.38
CA ALA A 243 1.12 -8.51 6.80
C ALA A 243 0.56 -8.60 8.23
N THR A 244 0.99 -7.71 9.13
CA THR A 244 0.41 -7.58 10.47
C THR A 244 -1.10 -7.34 10.41
N CYS A 245 -1.57 -6.41 9.57
CA CYS A 245 -3.00 -6.14 9.41
C CYS A 245 -3.77 -7.35 8.87
N VAL A 246 -3.20 -8.07 7.90
CA VAL A 246 -3.77 -9.31 7.36
C VAL A 246 -3.93 -10.35 8.46
N VAL A 247 -2.88 -10.60 9.25
CA VAL A 247 -2.91 -11.58 10.36
C VAL A 247 -3.87 -11.16 11.46
N ALA A 248 -3.79 -9.92 11.93
CA ALA A 248 -4.64 -9.41 12.99
C ALA A 248 -6.12 -9.44 12.58
N SER A 249 -6.44 -9.05 11.34
CA SER A 249 -7.81 -9.09 10.83
C SER A 249 -8.34 -10.52 10.72
N ALA A 250 -7.50 -11.46 10.27
CA ALA A 250 -7.86 -12.87 10.19
C ALA A 250 -8.13 -13.47 11.58
N GLN A 251 -7.26 -13.20 12.56
CA GLN A 251 -7.41 -13.68 13.94
C GLN A 251 -8.62 -13.07 14.65
N ALA A 252 -8.87 -11.78 14.44
CA ALA A 252 -9.98 -11.08 15.08
C ALA A 252 -11.34 -11.33 14.40
N GLY A 253 -11.36 -11.92 13.19
CA GLY A 253 -12.57 -12.10 12.39
C GLY A 253 -13.24 -10.78 11.95
N ARG A 254 -12.50 -9.66 12.02
CA ARG A 254 -12.97 -8.33 11.64
C ARG A 254 -11.84 -7.55 10.99
N THR A 255 -12.19 -6.61 10.12
CA THR A 255 -11.23 -5.77 9.42
C THR A 255 -10.50 -4.83 10.38
N ASP A 256 -9.17 -4.92 10.40
CA ASP A 256 -8.31 -3.99 11.14
C ASP A 256 -7.07 -3.62 10.33
N MET A 257 -7.15 -2.44 9.69
CA MET A 257 -6.05 -1.83 8.95
C MET A 257 -5.33 -0.74 9.74
N SER A 258 -5.61 -0.59 11.05
CA SER A 258 -5.16 0.56 11.84
C SER A 258 -3.63 0.67 11.90
N ALA A 259 -2.93 -0.46 12.03
CA ALA A 259 -1.47 -0.47 12.11
C ALA A 259 -0.82 0.06 10.81
N LEU A 260 -1.29 -0.40 9.64
CA LEU A 260 -0.81 0.08 8.35
C LEU A 260 -1.18 1.56 8.13
N VAL A 261 -2.41 1.95 8.46
CA VAL A 261 -2.88 3.33 8.32
C VAL A 261 -2.06 4.30 9.19
N ASN A 262 -1.82 3.95 10.45
CA ASN A 262 -1.00 4.76 11.34
C ASN A 262 0.44 4.85 10.86
N TRP A 263 1.05 3.74 10.46
CA TRP A 263 2.41 3.74 9.96
C TRP A 263 2.55 4.61 8.70
N LEU A 264 1.64 4.49 7.73
CA LEU A 264 1.68 5.29 6.50
C LEU A 264 1.48 6.79 6.77
N ARG A 265 0.75 7.17 7.82
CA ARG A 265 0.58 8.58 8.22
C ARG A 265 1.92 9.18 8.66
N ASP A 266 2.69 8.41 9.41
CA ASP A 266 3.99 8.83 9.94
C ASP A 266 5.12 8.63 8.91
N ASN A 267 4.90 7.78 7.89
CA ASN A 267 5.88 7.40 6.88
C ASN A 267 5.27 7.60 5.48
N THR A 268 5.20 8.86 5.04
CA THR A 268 4.70 9.19 3.71
C THR A 268 5.54 8.50 2.64
N PRO A 269 4.94 7.83 1.64
CA PRO A 269 5.69 7.13 0.61
C PRO A 269 6.66 8.06 -0.11
N PRO A 270 7.91 7.64 -0.32
CA PRO A 270 8.82 8.41 -1.15
C PRO A 270 8.26 8.51 -2.56
N ALA A 271 8.29 9.70 -3.15
CA ALA A 271 8.02 9.85 -4.58
C ALA A 271 9.01 8.96 -5.34
N ARG A 272 8.51 7.97 -6.09
CA ARG A 272 9.37 7.02 -6.78
C ARG A 272 10.17 7.77 -7.85
N GLY A 273 11.50 7.76 -7.72
CA GLY A 273 12.43 8.61 -8.47
C GLY A 273 13.21 9.63 -7.61
N SER A 274 12.91 9.71 -6.30
CA SER A 274 13.73 10.47 -5.36
C SER A 274 14.99 9.66 -4.98
N SER A 275 16.10 9.99 -5.61
CA SER A 275 17.43 9.74 -5.04
C SER A 275 17.51 10.39 -3.66
N SER A 276 18.01 9.67 -2.67
CA SER A 276 18.34 10.20 -1.35
C SER A 276 19.07 11.55 -1.45
N GLY A 277 18.52 12.59 -0.79
CA GLY A 277 19.17 13.90 -0.67
C GLY A 277 18.57 15.08 -1.45
N ARG A 278 17.38 14.98 -2.06
CA ARG A 278 16.69 16.18 -2.57
C ARG A 278 15.74 16.78 -1.54
N PRO A 279 15.86 18.08 -1.20
CA PRO A 279 14.86 18.77 -0.40
C PRO A 279 13.59 18.98 -1.22
N TRP A 280 12.45 18.61 -0.62
CA TRP A 280 11.06 18.92 -1.00
C TRP A 280 10.65 18.68 -2.46
N GLN A 281 9.83 17.64 -2.69
CA GLN A 281 9.10 17.38 -3.94
C GLN A 281 7.60 17.40 -3.65
N ALA A 282 6.84 18.05 -4.54
CA ALA A 282 5.44 18.44 -4.35
C ALA A 282 4.50 17.29 -3.93
N PRO A 283 3.44 17.56 -3.13
CA PRO A 283 2.46 16.55 -2.73
C PRO A 283 1.74 15.96 -3.95
N SER A 284 1.93 14.66 -4.18
CA SER A 284 1.26 13.91 -5.24
C SER A 284 -0.16 13.55 -4.84
N GLY A 285 -1.07 14.52 -4.72
CA GLY A 285 -2.51 14.28 -4.59
C GLY A 285 -3.23 14.38 -5.95
N PRO A 286 -4.30 13.60 -6.23
CA PRO A 286 -5.08 13.78 -7.46
C PRO A 286 -5.73 15.16 -7.44
N CYS A 287 -5.67 15.87 -8.57
CA CYS A 287 -6.47 17.08 -8.77
C CYS A 287 -7.96 16.68 -8.69
N PRO A 288 -8.81 17.38 -7.92
CA PRO A 288 -10.24 17.08 -7.86
C PRO A 288 -10.97 17.36 -9.18
N GLN A 289 -10.28 17.98 -10.15
CA GLN A 289 -10.83 18.38 -11.42
C GLN A 289 -12.08 19.26 -11.24
N ASN A 290 -13.15 18.95 -11.95
CA ASN A 290 -14.46 19.59 -11.83
C ASN A 290 -15.35 18.93 -10.77
N TYR A 291 -14.83 18.04 -9.92
CA TYR A 291 -15.59 17.44 -8.81
C TYR A 291 -15.32 18.22 -7.52
N PRO A 292 -16.36 18.71 -6.81
CA PRO A 292 -16.17 19.42 -5.55
C PRO A 292 -15.51 18.50 -4.50
N SER A 293 -14.41 18.95 -3.92
CA SER A 293 -13.70 18.25 -2.84
C SER A 293 -13.60 19.12 -1.60
N SER A 294 -14.14 18.63 -0.46
CA SER A 294 -14.00 19.29 0.85
C SER A 294 -12.80 18.77 1.66
N THR A 295 -12.12 17.73 1.17
CA THR A 295 -11.04 17.03 1.87
C THR A 295 -9.66 17.41 1.36
N LEU A 296 -9.55 17.82 0.10
CA LEU A 296 -8.30 18.32 -0.45
C LEU A 296 -8.05 19.75 0.02
N ARG A 297 -6.77 20.13 0.02
CA ARG A 297 -6.38 21.52 0.27
C ARG A 297 -6.25 22.26 -1.05
N CYS A 298 -6.62 23.53 -1.04
CA CYS A 298 -6.48 24.42 -2.17
C CYS A 298 -5.81 25.73 -1.78
N TYR A 299 -5.14 26.30 -2.76
CA TYR A 299 -4.73 27.69 -2.76
C TYR A 299 -5.85 28.53 -3.38
N VAL A 300 -6.16 29.64 -2.74
CA VAL A 300 -7.21 30.58 -3.15
C VAL A 300 -6.54 31.88 -3.55
N MET A 301 -6.92 32.41 -4.71
CA MET A 301 -6.47 33.73 -5.14
C MET A 301 -7.26 34.82 -4.40
N ARG A 302 -6.56 35.79 -3.81
CA ARG A 302 -7.15 36.84 -2.96
C ARG A 302 -8.14 37.76 -3.69
N ASP A 303 -7.96 37.95 -4.99
CA ASP A 303 -8.78 38.89 -5.78
C ASP A 303 -9.85 38.18 -6.63
N VAL A 304 -9.75 36.85 -6.76
CA VAL A 304 -10.69 36.02 -7.52
C VAL A 304 -10.96 34.78 -6.66
N PHE A 305 -11.86 34.89 -5.69
CA PHE A 305 -12.08 33.85 -4.67
C PHE A 305 -12.58 32.52 -5.26
N ASP A 306 -13.27 32.56 -6.40
CA ASP A 306 -13.70 31.36 -7.13
C ASP A 306 -12.54 30.65 -7.86
N PHE A 307 -11.37 31.31 -7.93
CA PHE A 307 -10.14 30.75 -8.46
C PHE A 307 -9.39 29.92 -7.43
N MET A 308 -9.90 28.71 -7.22
CA MET A 308 -9.34 27.72 -6.31
C MET A 308 -8.47 26.70 -7.07
N VAL A 309 -7.28 26.44 -6.55
CA VAL A 309 -6.29 25.56 -7.19
C VAL A 309 -5.82 24.52 -6.19
N CYS A 310 -5.96 23.23 -6.50
CA CYS A 310 -5.46 22.16 -5.64
C CYS A 310 -3.93 22.22 -5.50
N GLU A 311 -3.39 21.61 -4.44
CA GLU A 311 -1.94 21.63 -4.20
C GLU A 311 -1.10 21.10 -5.38
N LYS A 312 -1.59 20.08 -6.11
CA LYS A 312 -0.93 19.56 -7.31
C LYS A 312 -0.82 20.62 -8.41
N CYS A 313 -1.95 21.19 -8.83
CA CYS A 313 -1.95 22.20 -9.89
C CYS A 313 -1.24 23.50 -9.46
N PHE A 314 -1.25 23.82 -8.16
CA PHE A 314 -0.47 24.94 -7.64
C PHE A 314 1.02 24.66 -7.81
N ALA A 315 1.50 23.48 -7.40
CA ALA A 315 2.90 23.11 -7.55
C ALA A 315 3.36 23.00 -9.02
N GLU A 316 2.50 22.51 -9.92
CA GLU A 316 2.83 22.34 -11.34
C GLU A 316 2.78 23.64 -12.15
N VAL A 317 1.87 24.55 -11.81
CA VAL A 317 1.56 25.72 -12.66
C VAL A 317 1.87 27.03 -11.95
N ILE A 318 1.39 27.21 -10.72
CA ILE A 318 1.51 28.48 -10.00
C ILE A 318 2.90 28.67 -9.39
N LYS A 319 3.47 27.62 -8.80
CA LYS A 319 4.76 27.68 -8.10
C LYS A 319 5.91 28.07 -9.03
N PRO A 320 6.04 27.53 -10.26
CA PRO A 320 7.04 28.02 -11.21
C PRO A 320 6.87 29.51 -11.54
N ASP A 321 5.64 30.00 -11.63
CA ASP A 321 5.35 31.42 -11.92
C ASP A 321 5.67 32.32 -10.72
N LEU A 322 5.40 31.83 -9.52
CA LEU A 322 5.76 32.47 -8.27
C LEU A 322 7.28 32.59 -8.12
N ASP A 323 8.01 31.52 -8.47
CA ASP A 323 9.48 31.48 -8.43
C ASP A 323 10.13 32.39 -9.48
N ARG A 324 9.45 32.60 -10.62
CA ARG A 324 9.81 33.61 -11.61
C ARG A 324 9.46 35.04 -11.19
N GLY A 325 8.78 35.21 -10.05
CA GLY A 325 8.39 36.52 -9.53
C GLY A 325 7.21 37.15 -10.27
N LEU A 326 6.35 36.37 -10.94
CA LEU A 326 5.17 36.91 -11.61
C LEU A 326 4.16 37.42 -10.58
N GLU A 327 3.75 38.68 -10.74
CA GLU A 327 2.91 39.38 -9.76
C GLU A 327 1.55 38.70 -9.56
N LEU A 328 0.97 38.15 -10.63
CA LEU A 328 -0.31 37.45 -10.57
C LEU A 328 -0.23 36.17 -9.70
N ALA A 329 0.92 35.48 -9.70
CA ALA A 329 1.12 34.28 -8.87
C ALA A 329 1.21 34.62 -7.37
N ARG A 330 1.72 35.81 -7.01
CA ARG A 330 1.83 36.28 -5.61
C ARG A 330 0.48 36.59 -4.96
N ARG A 331 -0.59 36.64 -5.75
CA ARG A 331 -1.95 36.93 -5.25
C ARG A 331 -2.64 35.73 -4.62
N PHE A 332 -2.07 34.53 -4.73
CA PHE A 332 -2.52 33.38 -3.94
C PHE A 332 -2.22 33.55 -2.44
N ASN A 333 -3.02 32.88 -1.62
CA ASN A 333 -2.69 32.67 -0.22
C ASN A 333 -1.33 31.95 -0.07
N THR A 334 -0.61 32.26 1.00
CA THR A 334 0.72 31.68 1.27
C THR A 334 0.64 30.24 1.79
N ALA A 335 -0.49 29.85 2.37
CA ALA A 335 -0.74 28.51 2.89
C ALA A 335 -2.04 27.94 2.29
N PRO A 336 -2.07 26.64 1.95
CA PRO A 336 -3.26 26.01 1.41
C PRO A 336 -4.30 25.75 2.51
N SER A 337 -5.58 25.85 2.16
CA SER A 337 -6.71 25.70 3.07
C SER A 337 -7.64 24.58 2.62
N THR A 338 -8.31 23.92 3.56
CA THR A 338 -9.46 23.05 3.26
C THR A 338 -10.73 23.88 3.14
N MET A 339 -11.59 23.57 2.17
CA MET A 339 -12.86 24.27 1.98
C MET A 339 -14.02 23.43 2.52
N PRO A 340 -14.71 23.84 3.60
CA PRO A 340 -15.83 23.06 4.15
C PRO A 340 -16.96 22.80 3.14
N SER A 341 -17.23 23.75 2.25
CA SER A 341 -18.21 23.64 1.15
C SER A 341 -17.71 22.82 -0.05
N GLY A 342 -16.46 22.39 -0.04
CA GLY A 342 -15.78 21.81 -1.18
C GLY A 342 -15.29 22.83 -2.20
N PHE A 343 -14.32 22.43 -3.02
CA PHE A 343 -13.83 23.21 -4.16
C PHE A 343 -13.59 22.33 -5.38
N THR A 344 -13.71 22.91 -6.58
CA THR A 344 -13.21 22.35 -7.83
C THR A 344 -11.89 23.03 -8.17
N CYS A 345 -10.95 22.31 -8.80
CA CYS A 345 -9.67 22.91 -9.15
C CYS A 345 -9.77 23.60 -10.51
N GLN A 346 -9.61 24.92 -10.57
CA GLN A 346 -9.74 25.68 -11.81
C GLN A 346 -8.64 25.40 -12.86
N LEU A 347 -7.50 24.85 -12.44
CA LEU A 347 -6.36 24.53 -13.31
C LEU A 347 -6.33 23.07 -13.79
N TYR A 348 -7.45 22.35 -13.67
CA TYR A 348 -7.54 20.96 -14.12
C TYR A 348 -7.52 20.78 -15.63
N SER A 349 -8.00 21.77 -16.39
CA SER A 349 -8.13 21.67 -17.85
C SER A 349 -6.99 22.39 -18.58
N ALA A 350 -6.58 21.85 -19.73
CA ALA A 350 -5.56 22.47 -20.59
C ALA A 350 -5.96 23.91 -21.01
N ARG A 351 -7.25 24.12 -21.30
CA ARG A 351 -7.80 25.45 -21.60
C ARG A 351 -7.53 26.44 -20.47
N MET A 352 -7.85 26.10 -19.22
CA MET A 352 -7.65 27.02 -18.10
C MET A 352 -6.17 27.25 -17.78
N ARG A 353 -5.30 26.27 -18.04
CA ARG A 353 -3.84 26.46 -17.98
C ARG A 353 -3.35 27.47 -19.02
N GLN A 354 -3.93 27.49 -20.23
CA GLN A 354 -3.63 28.51 -21.24
C GLN A 354 -4.15 29.91 -20.84
N VAL A 355 -5.37 29.97 -20.29
CA VAL A 355 -5.93 31.22 -19.74
C VAL A 355 -5.02 31.78 -18.64
N TRP A 356 -4.56 30.93 -17.73
CA TRP A 356 -3.60 31.31 -16.69
C TRP A 356 -2.28 31.80 -17.27
N ALA A 357 -1.67 31.05 -18.20
CA ALA A 357 -0.40 31.43 -18.81
C ALA A 357 -0.49 32.81 -19.49
N HIS A 358 -1.60 33.09 -20.18
CA HIS A 358 -1.84 34.40 -20.78
C HIS A 358 -1.96 35.48 -19.69
N ALA A 359 -2.86 35.32 -18.72
CA ALA A 359 -3.09 36.29 -17.66
C ALA A 359 -1.82 36.55 -16.83
N ALA A 360 -1.03 35.51 -16.53
CA ALA A 360 0.21 35.62 -15.78
C ALA A 360 1.28 36.40 -16.57
N SER A 361 1.32 36.25 -17.90
CA SER A 361 2.24 36.99 -18.76
C SER A 361 1.87 38.46 -18.96
N THR A 362 0.57 38.79 -18.97
CA THR A 362 0.06 40.15 -19.20
C THR A 362 -0.25 40.91 -17.90
N GLY A 363 -0.31 40.21 -16.76
CA GLY A 363 -0.78 40.77 -15.50
C GLY A 363 -2.29 41.04 -15.47
N ASP A 364 -3.06 40.54 -16.44
CA ASP A 364 -4.48 40.85 -16.61
C ASP A 364 -5.38 39.95 -15.74
N ILE A 365 -5.61 40.41 -14.52
CA ILE A 365 -6.49 39.73 -13.57
C ILE A 365 -7.97 39.82 -13.97
N ALA A 366 -8.37 40.87 -14.68
CA ALA A 366 -9.75 41.06 -15.12
C ALA A 366 -10.13 40.01 -16.17
N PHE A 367 -9.21 39.73 -17.10
CA PHE A 367 -9.34 38.64 -18.07
C PHE A 367 -9.47 37.28 -17.38
N LEU A 368 -8.62 36.98 -16.38
CA LEU A 368 -8.72 35.74 -15.62
C LEU A 368 -10.09 35.59 -14.95
N GLY A 369 -10.53 36.62 -14.22
CA GLY A 369 -11.83 36.62 -13.55
C GLY A 369 -13.02 36.46 -14.50
N GLN A 370 -12.97 37.08 -15.69
CA GLN A 370 -14.01 36.91 -16.71
C GLN A 370 -14.09 35.46 -17.21
N LYS A 371 -12.95 34.82 -17.46
CA LYS A 371 -12.90 33.43 -17.96
C LYS A 371 -13.31 32.40 -16.91
N VAL A 372 -13.02 32.65 -15.64
CA VAL A 372 -13.46 31.80 -14.52
C VAL A 372 -14.98 31.78 -14.42
N ARG A 373 -15.64 32.95 -14.43
CA ARG A 373 -17.11 33.05 -14.41
C ARG A 373 -17.77 32.35 -15.60
N MET A 374 -17.20 32.52 -16.80
CA MET A 374 -17.69 31.81 -17.99
C MET A 374 -17.56 30.28 -17.89
N CYS A 375 -16.67 29.73 -17.05
CA CYS A 375 -16.57 28.29 -16.84
C CYS A 375 -17.67 27.76 -15.91
N GLU A 376 -18.16 28.57 -14.95
CA GLU A 376 -19.25 28.19 -14.05
C GLU A 376 -20.58 28.07 -14.80
N ASP A 377 -20.90 29.02 -15.69
CA ASP A 377 -22.12 29.00 -16.51
C ASP A 377 -22.21 27.76 -17.43
N TRP A 378 -21.08 27.30 -17.97
CA TRP A 378 -21.02 26.09 -18.82
C TRP A 378 -21.17 24.78 -18.04
N SER A 379 -20.97 24.80 -16.72
CA SER A 379 -21.12 23.65 -15.84
C SER A 379 -22.59 23.42 -15.47
N TYR A 380 -23.37 24.51 -15.36
CA TYR A 380 -24.79 24.48 -14.99
C TYR A 380 -25.71 23.95 -16.10
N HIS A 381 -25.30 24.04 -17.36
CA HIS A 381 -26.09 23.54 -18.50
C HIS A 381 -25.82 22.07 -18.88
N ARG A 382 -25.08 21.31 -18.06
CA ARG A 382 -24.70 19.92 -18.34
C ARG A 382 -25.08 18.89 -17.27
N THR A 383 -25.81 19.31 -16.24
CA THR A 383 -26.64 18.43 -15.38
C THR A 383 -28.00 18.25 -16.03
#